data_AF-A0A9R0JX34-F1
#
_entry.id   AF-A0A9R0JX34-F1
#
_cell.length_a   1.000
_cell.length_b   1.000
_cell.length_c   1.000
_cell.angle_alpha   90.00
_cell.angle_beta   90.00
_cell.angle_gamma   90.00
#
_symmetry.space_group_name_H-M   'P 1'
#
loop_
_entity.id
_entity.type
_entity.pdbx_description
1 polymer ?
#
loop_
_entity_poly.entity_id
_entity_poly.type
_entity_poly.pdbx_seq_one_letter_code
_entity_poly.pdbx_strand_id
1 'polypeptide(L)'
;MSLKFLSCNQWVHQLHLQSPVSSTTTKRSWIEAGPRYFKLPQSTLRKSLSPSLCFAMDQKSLHEDAFGVGQKDGVIIVDHGSRRKESNLLLNEFVLMFKSKTGYPIVEPAHMELADPSIKDAFNSCVQQGANRVIISPFFLFPGRHWHQDIPSLADAAALEHPGINYLVTAPLGLHEFLVDVVKDRIGYCLSHVAGEVEECAVCVGTGRCKLKVQDSEN
;
A
#
# COMPACT_ATOMS: atom_id res chain seq x y z
N MET A 1 52.73 2.69 -14.81
CA MET A 1 52.38 2.09 -16.13
C MET A 1 50.94 2.47 -16.47
N SER A 2 50.62 2.64 -17.75
CA SER A 2 49.35 3.22 -18.22
C SER A 2 48.40 2.15 -18.78
N LEU A 3 47.15 2.57 -19.08
CA LEU A 3 46.09 1.84 -19.81
C LEU A 3 45.32 0.78 -19.00
N LYS A 4 43.99 0.63 -19.14
CA LYS A 4 42.91 1.52 -19.65
C LYS A 4 41.57 0.92 -19.18
N PHE A 5 40.58 1.76 -18.88
CA PHE A 5 39.18 1.31 -18.78
C PHE A 5 38.68 0.86 -20.17
N LEU A 6 37.96 -0.27 -20.24
CA LEU A 6 37.05 -0.60 -21.34
C LEU A 6 35.81 -1.33 -20.81
N SER A 7 34.67 -0.64 -20.88
CA SER A 7 33.34 -1.24 -20.85
C SER A 7 32.93 -1.68 -22.27
N CYS A 8 32.19 -2.77 -22.43
CA CYS A 8 31.05 -2.78 -23.36
C CYS A 8 30.09 -3.96 -23.11
N ASN A 9 28.79 -3.68 -23.17
CA ASN A 9 27.75 -4.70 -23.34
C ASN A 9 27.71 -5.18 -24.79
N GLN A 10 27.72 -6.49 -25.06
CA GLN A 10 27.02 -7.08 -26.21
C GLN A 10 27.06 -8.62 -26.16
N TRP A 11 25.90 -9.24 -25.93
CA TRP A 11 25.66 -10.66 -26.22
C TRP A 11 24.19 -10.86 -26.63
N VAL A 12 23.94 -10.89 -27.94
CA VAL A 12 22.73 -11.45 -28.55
C VAL A 12 23.16 -12.13 -29.86
N HIS A 13 22.43 -13.20 -30.22
CA HIS A 13 22.60 -14.07 -31.40
C HIS A 13 23.70 -15.14 -31.34
N GLN A 14 23.57 -16.31 -31.99
CA GLN A 14 22.39 -17.10 -32.42
C GLN A 14 22.95 -18.39 -33.04
N LEU A 15 22.52 -19.58 -32.60
CA LEU A 15 22.84 -20.84 -33.30
C LEU A 15 21.62 -21.76 -33.40
N HIS A 16 21.18 -21.99 -34.64
CA HIS A 16 20.27 -23.06 -35.04
C HIS A 16 21.07 -24.12 -35.80
N LEU A 17 20.88 -25.40 -35.47
CA LEU A 17 21.18 -26.55 -36.35
C LEU A 17 20.14 -27.67 -36.16
N GLN A 18 20.05 -28.58 -37.13
CA GLN A 18 18.91 -29.48 -37.42
C GLN A 18 19.35 -30.96 -37.62
N SER A 19 18.51 -31.99 -37.42
CA SER A 19 17.17 -32.00 -36.78
C SER A 19 16.78 -33.35 -36.10
N PRO A 20 16.34 -34.42 -36.79
CA PRO A 20 15.13 -35.10 -36.28
C PRO A 20 15.26 -36.61 -35.97
N VAL A 21 14.53 -37.06 -34.94
CA VAL A 21 13.83 -38.36 -34.92
C VAL A 21 12.49 -38.21 -34.19
N SER A 22 11.45 -38.86 -34.71
CA SER A 22 10.08 -38.84 -34.19
C SER A 22 9.80 -39.93 -33.16
N SER A 23 9.09 -39.61 -32.07
CA SER A 23 8.05 -40.49 -31.52
C SER A 23 7.02 -39.72 -30.68
N THR A 24 5.80 -40.24 -30.64
CA THR A 24 4.62 -39.62 -30.02
C THR A 24 4.57 -39.80 -28.50
N THR A 25 4.35 -38.74 -27.72
CA THR A 25 3.59 -38.78 -26.46
C THR A 25 3.08 -37.38 -26.09
N THR A 26 1.82 -37.30 -25.70
CA THR A 26 1.09 -36.07 -25.36
C THR A 26 1.61 -35.44 -24.05
N LYS A 27 2.11 -34.19 -24.10
CA LYS A 27 2.28 -33.33 -22.91
C LYS A 27 1.73 -31.94 -23.19
N ARG A 28 0.71 -31.52 -22.42
CA ARG A 28 0.24 -30.13 -22.39
C ARG A 28 1.31 -29.27 -21.72
N SER A 29 1.88 -28.31 -22.43
CA SER A 29 2.83 -27.36 -21.87
C SER A 29 2.11 -26.32 -21.02
N TRP A 30 2.63 -26.06 -19.82
CA TRP A 30 2.30 -24.88 -19.06
C TRP A 30 2.96 -23.68 -19.76
N ILE A 31 2.16 -22.76 -20.30
CA ILE A 31 2.66 -21.49 -20.83
C ILE A 31 2.92 -20.57 -19.63
N GLU A 32 4.15 -20.07 -19.52
CA GLU A 32 4.58 -19.16 -18.46
C GLU A 32 3.88 -17.80 -18.59
N ALA A 33 2.81 -17.61 -17.82
CA ALA A 33 2.14 -16.32 -17.70
C ALA A 33 2.85 -15.44 -16.65
N GLY A 34 3.90 -14.73 -17.07
CA GLY A 34 4.56 -13.73 -16.24
C GLY A 34 3.61 -12.60 -15.79
N PRO A 35 3.86 -11.96 -14.64
CA PRO A 35 2.96 -10.95 -14.08
C PRO A 35 2.85 -9.71 -14.99
N ARG A 36 1.62 -9.36 -15.36
CA ARG A 36 1.29 -8.15 -16.13
C ARG A 36 1.42 -6.91 -15.24
N TYR A 37 2.63 -6.35 -15.18
CA TYR A 37 2.82 -5.00 -14.65
C TYR A 37 2.10 -3.98 -15.53
N PHE A 38 1.31 -3.13 -14.89
CA PHE A 38 0.48 -2.10 -15.52
C PHE A 38 1.38 -1.05 -16.18
N LYS A 39 1.30 -0.89 -17.51
CA LYS A 39 2.02 0.18 -18.21
C LYS A 39 1.28 1.51 -18.03
N LEU A 40 1.86 2.42 -17.24
CA LEU A 40 1.44 3.82 -17.21
C LEU A 40 1.73 4.49 -18.56
N PRO A 41 0.81 5.29 -19.12
CA PRO A 41 1.06 6.06 -20.34
C PRO A 41 1.96 7.26 -20.04
N GLN A 42 3.07 7.38 -20.77
CA GLN A 42 3.92 8.58 -20.72
C GLN A 42 3.25 9.74 -21.46
N SER A 43 2.62 10.66 -20.74
CA SER A 43 2.18 11.94 -21.29
C SER A 43 3.37 12.86 -21.50
N THR A 44 3.81 12.98 -22.75
CA THR A 44 4.80 13.96 -23.18
C THR A 44 4.14 15.32 -23.35
N LEU A 45 4.52 16.32 -22.56
CA LEU A 45 4.50 17.73 -22.98
C LEU A 45 5.32 18.62 -22.02
N ARG A 46 6.61 18.77 -22.34
CA ARG A 46 7.40 19.93 -21.87
C ARG A 46 6.95 21.17 -22.64
N LYS A 47 6.50 22.22 -21.96
CA LYS A 47 6.76 23.60 -22.37
C LYS A 47 7.16 24.45 -21.16
N SER A 48 8.37 24.99 -21.23
CA SER A 48 8.85 26.07 -20.38
C SER A 48 8.13 27.38 -20.73
N LEU A 49 7.92 28.25 -19.75
CA LEU A 49 8.04 29.71 -19.88
C LEU A 49 8.30 30.34 -18.48
N SER A 50 8.74 31.60 -18.45
CA SER A 50 9.54 32.22 -17.37
C SER A 50 8.74 33.08 -16.35
N PRO A 51 9.36 33.64 -15.29
CA PRO A 51 8.63 34.11 -14.11
C PRO A 51 8.28 35.60 -14.13
N SER A 52 7.04 35.94 -13.77
CA SER A 52 6.68 37.28 -13.26
C SER A 52 5.34 37.28 -12.52
N LEU A 53 5.45 37.47 -11.20
CA LEU A 53 4.52 38.08 -10.25
C LEU A 53 3.07 38.37 -10.69
N CYS A 54 2.09 37.68 -10.10
CA CYS A 54 0.79 38.28 -9.77
C CYS A 54 0.12 37.50 -8.62
N PHE A 55 -0.30 38.20 -7.57
CA PHE A 55 -1.08 37.62 -6.46
C PHE A 55 -2.50 37.38 -6.96
N ALA A 56 -2.95 36.13 -7.01
CA ALA A 56 -4.32 35.78 -7.32
C ALA A 56 -4.79 34.67 -6.37
N MET A 57 -5.76 35.01 -5.51
CA MET A 57 -6.55 34.02 -4.77
C MET A 57 -7.49 33.36 -5.79
N ASP A 58 -7.05 32.27 -6.42
CA ASP A 58 -7.92 31.49 -7.32
C ASP A 58 -8.87 30.63 -6.48
N GLN A 59 -10.09 31.14 -6.26
CA GLN A 59 -11.20 30.35 -5.73
C GLN A 59 -11.68 29.34 -6.80
N LYS A 60 -10.88 28.29 -7.02
CA LYS A 60 -11.34 27.07 -7.70
C LYS A 60 -12.23 26.27 -6.75
N SER A 61 -13.54 26.52 -6.67
CA SER A 61 -14.58 26.31 -7.68
C SER A 61 -15.12 24.87 -7.70
N LEU A 62 -15.94 24.53 -6.70
CA LEU A 62 -17.22 23.80 -6.79
C LEU A 62 -17.34 22.65 -7.82
N HIS A 63 -16.27 21.90 -8.09
CA HIS A 63 -16.27 20.77 -9.01
C HIS A 63 -15.36 19.62 -8.54
N GLU A 64 -14.88 19.70 -7.30
CA GLU A 64 -14.27 18.59 -6.59
C GLU A 64 -15.37 17.68 -6.01
N ASP A 65 -15.04 16.40 -5.80
CA ASP A 65 -15.84 15.40 -5.06
C ASP A 65 -17.10 14.79 -5.69
N ALA A 66 -17.15 14.64 -7.03
CA ALA A 66 -18.02 13.62 -7.63
C ALA A 66 -17.61 12.16 -7.26
N PHE A 67 -16.35 11.97 -6.84
CA PHE A 67 -15.75 10.66 -6.54
C PHE A 67 -15.01 10.63 -5.17
N GLY A 68 -15.24 11.62 -4.31
CA GLY A 68 -14.62 11.73 -2.98
C GLY A 68 -15.33 10.91 -1.90
N VAL A 69 -14.79 11.00 -0.67
CA VAL A 69 -15.44 10.51 0.55
C VAL A 69 -16.34 11.61 1.09
N GLY A 70 -17.65 11.40 1.05
CA GLY A 70 -18.67 12.36 1.45
C GLY A 70 -18.98 12.34 2.95
N GLN A 71 -19.72 13.35 3.41
CA GLN A 71 -20.10 13.53 4.82
C GLN A 71 -21.02 12.44 5.42
N LYS A 72 -21.48 11.48 4.60
CA LYS A 72 -22.25 10.30 5.02
C LYS A 72 -21.59 8.99 4.57
N ASP A 73 -20.31 9.01 4.22
CA ASP A 73 -19.56 7.78 4.04
C ASP A 73 -18.93 7.35 5.38
N GLY A 74 -19.00 6.06 5.67
CA GLY A 74 -18.17 5.43 6.69
C GLY A 74 -16.93 4.83 6.07
N VAL A 75 -15.75 5.10 6.62
CA VAL A 75 -14.48 4.46 6.20
C VAL A 75 -14.07 3.42 7.22
N ILE A 76 -13.89 2.17 6.81
CA ILE A 76 -13.35 1.10 7.67
C ILE A 76 -11.90 0.84 7.24
N ILE A 77 -10.95 0.93 8.16
CA ILE A 77 -9.55 0.58 7.89
C ILE A 77 -9.28 -0.80 8.50
N VAL A 78 -8.98 -1.78 7.64
CA VAL A 78 -8.93 -3.21 8.01
C VAL A 78 -7.50 -3.73 8.02
N ASP A 79 -7.05 -4.36 9.11
CA ASP A 79 -5.86 -5.22 9.10
C ASP A 79 -6.20 -6.69 9.43
N HIS A 80 -5.20 -7.56 9.64
CA HIS A 80 -5.42 -8.96 10.00
C HIS A 80 -5.93 -9.16 11.45
N GLY A 81 -5.71 -8.16 12.31
CA GLY A 81 -5.65 -8.30 13.75
C GLY A 81 -4.38 -9.00 14.23
N SER A 82 -4.21 -9.03 15.55
CA SER A 82 -3.14 -9.73 16.22
C SER A 82 -3.63 -10.30 17.56
N ARG A 83 -3.07 -11.44 17.95
CA ARG A 83 -3.23 -12.00 19.30
C ARG A 83 -2.57 -11.13 20.37
N ARG A 84 -1.70 -10.19 19.98
CA ARG A 84 -1.09 -9.20 20.86
C ARG A 84 -1.93 -7.94 20.86
N LYS A 85 -2.55 -7.63 22.00
CA LYS A 85 -3.44 -6.47 22.15
C LYS A 85 -2.75 -5.16 21.79
N GLU A 86 -1.46 -5.02 22.12
CA GLU A 86 -0.67 -3.82 21.84
C GLU A 86 -0.52 -3.56 20.34
N SER A 87 -0.49 -4.62 19.51
CA SER A 87 -0.42 -4.47 18.04
C SER A 87 -1.73 -3.94 17.47
N ASN A 88 -2.87 -4.34 18.04
CA ASN A 88 -4.20 -3.88 17.60
C ASN A 88 -4.42 -2.39 17.92
N LEU A 89 -3.84 -1.91 19.03
CA LEU A 89 -3.90 -0.49 19.39
C LEU A 89 -3.23 0.43 18.36
N LEU A 90 -2.21 -0.05 17.63
CA LEU A 90 -1.56 0.72 16.56
C LEU A 90 -2.50 1.01 15.39
N LEU A 91 -3.47 0.12 15.09
CA LEU A 91 -4.49 0.39 14.09
C LEU A 91 -5.45 1.50 14.58
N ASN A 92 -5.81 1.50 15.86
CA ASN A 92 -6.65 2.54 16.46
C ASN A 92 -5.95 3.91 16.42
N GLU A 93 -4.67 3.96 16.77
CA GLU A 93 -3.84 5.18 16.64
C GLU A 93 -3.76 5.65 15.18
N PHE A 94 -3.58 4.73 14.23
CA PHE A 94 -3.57 5.05 12.80
C PHE A 94 -4.93 5.59 12.32
N VAL A 95 -6.05 5.00 12.74
CA VAL A 95 -7.40 5.48 12.42
C VAL A 95 -7.64 6.89 12.97
N LEU A 96 -7.23 7.17 14.20
CA LEU A 96 -7.33 8.51 14.79
C LEU A 96 -6.49 9.54 14.04
N MET A 97 -5.25 9.18 13.67
CA MET A 97 -4.37 10.02 12.86
C MET A 97 -4.95 10.27 11.46
N PHE A 98 -5.49 9.22 10.81
CA PHE A 98 -6.13 9.32 9.51
C PHE A 98 -7.36 10.24 9.58
N LYS A 99 -8.27 10.01 10.54
CA LYS A 99 -9.47 10.81 10.77
C LYS A 99 -9.14 12.29 11.02
N SER A 100 -8.12 12.56 11.84
CA SER A 100 -7.62 13.92 12.10
C SER A 100 -7.06 14.59 10.85
N LYS A 101 -6.35 13.84 9.99
CA LYS A 101 -5.70 14.36 8.78
C LYS A 101 -6.66 14.56 7.60
N THR A 102 -7.71 13.74 7.48
CA THR A 102 -8.69 13.84 6.38
C THR A 102 -9.94 14.63 6.73
N GLY A 103 -10.28 14.76 8.02
CA GLY A 103 -11.52 15.37 8.49
C GLY A 103 -12.77 14.51 8.22
N TYR A 104 -12.63 13.25 7.82
CA TYR A 104 -13.78 12.38 7.55
C TYR A 104 -14.57 12.09 8.83
N PRO A 105 -15.92 12.20 8.82
CA PRO A 105 -16.71 12.16 10.06
C PRO A 105 -16.78 10.76 10.68
N ILE A 106 -16.84 9.71 9.86
CA ILE A 106 -17.04 8.32 10.29
C ILE A 106 -15.84 7.51 9.78
N VAL A 107 -14.96 7.10 10.70
CA VAL A 107 -13.78 6.27 10.41
C VAL A 107 -13.60 5.27 11.54
N GLU A 108 -13.66 3.98 11.22
CA GLU A 108 -13.62 2.87 12.17
C GLU A 108 -12.43 1.94 11.90
N PRO A 109 -11.76 1.41 12.93
CA PRO A 109 -10.83 0.28 12.78
C PRO A 109 -11.61 -1.02 12.59
N ALA A 110 -11.02 -2.00 11.93
CA ALA A 110 -11.48 -3.39 11.96
C ALA A 110 -10.33 -4.38 11.81
N HIS A 111 -10.53 -5.58 12.34
CA HIS A 111 -9.63 -6.70 12.22
C HIS A 111 -10.33 -7.86 11.48
N MET A 112 -9.58 -8.57 10.65
CA MET A 112 -10.14 -9.63 9.79
C MET A 112 -10.45 -10.93 10.53
N GLU A 113 -9.59 -11.37 11.46
CA GLU A 113 -9.74 -12.69 12.12
C GLU A 113 -9.17 -12.81 13.55
N LEU A 114 -8.16 -12.04 13.93
CA LEU A 114 -7.42 -12.27 15.20
C LEU A 114 -7.82 -11.37 16.38
N ALA A 115 -8.73 -10.42 16.19
CA ALA A 115 -9.12 -9.43 17.20
C ALA A 115 -10.49 -8.79 16.89
N ASP A 116 -11.02 -8.05 17.86
CA ASP A 116 -12.22 -7.20 17.74
C ASP A 116 -11.82 -5.72 17.73
N PRO A 117 -12.55 -4.82 17.04
CA PRO A 117 -13.81 -5.07 16.31
C PRO A 117 -13.60 -5.83 15.00
N SER A 118 -14.56 -6.68 14.64
CA SER A 118 -14.58 -7.32 13.32
C SER A 118 -15.03 -6.34 12.23
N ILE A 119 -14.85 -6.72 10.95
CA ILE A 119 -15.40 -5.96 9.80
C ILE A 119 -16.90 -5.72 9.94
N LYS A 120 -17.64 -6.71 10.47
CA LYS A 120 -19.08 -6.65 10.73
C LYS A 120 -19.41 -5.59 11.79
N ASP A 121 -18.67 -5.56 12.89
CA ASP A 121 -18.91 -4.60 13.98
C ASP A 121 -18.62 -3.17 13.52
N ALA A 122 -17.53 -2.96 12.77
CA ALA A 122 -17.18 -1.67 12.18
C ALA A 122 -18.19 -1.20 11.12
N PHE A 123 -18.74 -2.12 10.31
CA PHE A 123 -19.83 -1.81 9.37
C PHE A 123 -21.09 -1.37 10.13
N ASN A 124 -21.47 -2.14 11.17
CA ASN A 124 -22.61 -1.82 12.03
C ASN A 124 -22.42 -0.45 12.73
N SER A 125 -21.21 -0.15 13.21
CA SER A 125 -20.84 1.15 13.78
C SER A 125 -20.97 2.29 12.78
N CYS A 126 -20.46 2.13 11.55
CA CYS A 126 -20.59 3.12 10.48
C CYS A 126 -22.07 3.45 10.19
N VAL A 127 -22.92 2.44 10.05
CA VAL A 127 -24.35 2.64 9.75
C VAL A 127 -25.08 3.28 10.94
N GLN A 128 -24.78 2.90 12.18
CA GLN A 128 -25.33 3.54 13.38
C GLN A 128 -24.93 5.02 13.52
N GLN A 129 -23.73 5.39 13.05
CA GLN A 129 -23.29 6.79 12.96
C GLN A 129 -23.95 7.56 11.80
N GLY A 130 -24.80 6.93 10.99
CA GLY A 130 -25.56 7.55 9.92
C GLY A 130 -24.93 7.46 8.53
N ALA A 131 -23.96 6.56 8.33
CA ALA A 131 -23.39 6.32 7.01
C ALA A 131 -24.44 5.72 6.05
N ASN A 132 -24.46 6.20 4.80
CA ASN A 132 -25.29 5.65 3.71
C ASN A 132 -24.45 4.89 2.65
N ARG A 133 -23.12 4.97 2.74
CA ARG A 133 -22.17 4.17 1.98
C ARG A 133 -20.96 3.82 2.86
N VAL A 134 -20.39 2.63 2.71
CA VAL A 134 -19.25 2.15 3.50
C VAL A 134 -18.06 1.83 2.60
N ILE A 135 -16.88 2.34 2.94
CA ILE A 135 -15.64 2.19 2.17
C ILE A 135 -14.66 1.38 3.03
N ILE A 136 -14.45 0.13 2.66
CA ILE A 136 -13.57 -0.81 3.36
C ILE A 136 -12.18 -0.75 2.72
N SER A 137 -11.19 -0.27 3.46
CA SER A 137 -9.83 -0.07 2.99
C SER A 137 -8.83 -1.02 3.66
N PRO A 138 -8.28 -2.02 2.95
CA PRO A 138 -7.30 -2.95 3.51
C PRO A 138 -5.95 -2.27 3.75
N PHE A 139 -5.50 -2.28 5.01
CA PHE A 139 -4.20 -1.76 5.45
C PHE A 139 -3.07 -2.77 5.21
N PHE A 140 -2.98 -3.29 3.97
CA PHE A 140 -2.01 -4.30 3.56
C PHE A 140 -1.02 -3.73 2.55
N LEU A 141 0.26 -4.14 2.64
CA LEU A 141 1.30 -3.70 1.70
C LEU A 141 1.20 -4.33 0.31
N PHE A 142 0.57 -5.50 0.17
CA PHE A 142 0.50 -6.24 -1.10
C PHE A 142 -0.86 -6.90 -1.31
N PRO A 143 -1.32 -7.04 -2.57
CA PRO A 143 -2.49 -7.85 -2.89
C PRO A 143 -2.23 -9.35 -2.62
N GLY A 144 -3.26 -10.06 -2.18
CA GLY A 144 -3.21 -11.47 -1.83
C GLY A 144 -4.61 -12.04 -1.57
N ARG A 145 -4.70 -13.29 -1.08
CA ARG A 145 -5.99 -13.98 -0.83
C ARG A 145 -6.96 -13.12 -0.02
N HIS A 146 -6.47 -12.52 1.07
CA HIS A 146 -7.26 -11.70 1.99
C HIS A 146 -7.96 -10.52 1.32
N TRP A 147 -7.30 -9.87 0.35
CA TRP A 147 -7.92 -8.82 -0.44
C TRP A 147 -8.84 -9.37 -1.54
N HIS A 148 -8.46 -10.47 -2.19
CA HIS A 148 -9.20 -11.04 -3.32
C HIS A 148 -10.48 -11.79 -2.92
N GLN A 149 -10.57 -12.31 -1.69
CA GLN A 149 -11.60 -13.28 -1.30
C GLN A 149 -12.16 -12.98 0.10
N ASP A 150 -11.29 -12.91 1.12
CA ASP A 150 -11.75 -12.94 2.51
C ASP A 150 -12.42 -11.62 2.94
N ILE A 151 -11.79 -10.46 2.70
CA ILE A 151 -12.39 -9.14 3.01
C ILE A 151 -13.69 -8.89 2.21
N PRO A 152 -13.75 -9.12 0.88
CA PRO A 152 -15.02 -9.06 0.14
C PRO A 152 -16.11 -9.93 0.76
N SER A 153 -15.83 -11.22 1.04
CA SER A 153 -16.81 -12.13 1.62
C SER A 153 -17.32 -11.68 3.00
N LEU A 154 -16.45 -11.08 3.83
CA LEU A 154 -16.82 -10.54 5.14
C LEU A 154 -17.63 -9.24 5.02
N ALA A 155 -17.31 -8.38 4.05
CA ALA A 155 -18.06 -7.17 3.76
C ALA A 155 -19.46 -7.49 3.19
N ASP A 156 -19.55 -8.45 2.27
CA ASP A 156 -20.81 -8.96 1.72
C ASP A 156 -21.72 -9.50 2.85
N ALA A 157 -21.16 -10.30 3.76
CA ALA A 157 -21.89 -10.84 4.90
C ALA A 157 -22.39 -9.75 5.87
N ALA A 158 -21.60 -8.69 6.10
CA ALA A 158 -22.00 -7.56 6.92
C ALA A 158 -23.11 -6.72 6.25
N ALA A 159 -23.00 -6.48 4.93
CA ALA A 159 -23.96 -5.68 4.17
C ALA A 159 -25.36 -6.31 4.09
N LEU A 160 -25.47 -7.65 4.20
CA LEU A 160 -26.77 -8.34 4.28
C LEU A 160 -27.62 -7.90 5.49
N GLU A 161 -27.01 -7.39 6.56
CA GLU A 161 -27.73 -6.85 7.72
C GLU A 161 -28.26 -5.42 7.50
N HIS A 162 -27.80 -4.71 6.45
CA HIS A 162 -28.13 -3.30 6.18
C HIS A 162 -28.64 -3.06 4.76
N PRO A 163 -29.86 -3.54 4.40
CA PRO A 163 -30.42 -3.34 3.07
C PRO A 163 -30.46 -1.87 2.65
N GLY A 164 -29.86 -1.56 1.49
CA GLY A 164 -29.80 -0.21 0.92
C GLY A 164 -28.52 0.58 1.24
N ILE A 165 -27.62 0.05 2.07
CA ILE A 165 -26.28 0.61 2.25
C ILE A 165 -25.35 0.10 1.14
N ASN A 166 -24.81 1.02 0.34
CA ASN A 166 -23.81 0.67 -0.67
C ASN A 166 -22.44 0.49 -0.01
N TYR A 167 -21.57 -0.37 -0.57
CA TYR A 167 -20.20 -0.48 -0.08
C TYR A 167 -19.18 -0.73 -1.19
N LEU A 168 -17.91 -0.47 -0.87
CA LEU A 168 -16.76 -0.65 -1.74
C LEU A 168 -15.58 -1.21 -0.93
N VAL A 169 -14.98 -2.31 -1.38
CA VAL A 169 -13.64 -2.72 -0.93
C VAL A 169 -12.60 -2.06 -1.86
N THR A 170 -11.70 -1.27 -1.31
CA THR A 170 -10.66 -0.58 -2.09
C THR A 170 -9.50 -1.51 -2.46
N ALA A 171 -8.56 -1.02 -3.26
CA ALA A 171 -7.24 -1.65 -3.35
C ALA A 171 -6.51 -1.55 -2.00
N PRO A 172 -5.65 -2.53 -1.63
CA PRO A 172 -4.74 -2.37 -0.51
C PRO A 172 -3.71 -1.26 -0.82
N LEU A 173 -2.89 -0.86 0.16
CA LEU A 173 -1.84 0.16 -0.03
C LEU A 173 -0.94 -0.16 -1.24
N GLY A 174 -0.58 -1.43 -1.42
CA GLY A 174 0.08 -1.93 -2.63
C GLY A 174 1.44 -1.27 -2.91
N LEU A 175 1.81 -1.20 -4.18
CA LEU A 175 2.99 -0.45 -4.64
C LEU A 175 2.60 1.02 -4.91
N HIS A 176 2.56 1.83 -3.85
CA HIS A 176 2.28 3.26 -3.93
C HIS A 176 3.55 4.10 -3.78
N GLU A 177 3.69 5.20 -4.53
CA GLU A 177 4.91 6.05 -4.52
C GLU A 177 5.24 6.60 -3.12
N PHE A 178 4.25 7.12 -2.38
CA PHE A 178 4.45 7.56 -0.99
C PHE A 178 4.98 6.49 -0.02
N LEU A 179 4.85 5.19 -0.31
CA LEU A 179 5.51 4.16 0.53
C LEU A 179 7.03 4.17 0.33
N VAL A 180 7.54 4.59 -0.83
CA VAL A 180 8.98 4.82 -1.06
C VAL A 180 9.48 5.93 -0.14
N ASP A 181 8.71 7.01 -0.01
CA ASP A 181 9.06 8.13 0.89
C ASP A 181 9.02 7.70 2.37
N VAL A 182 8.00 6.95 2.80
CA VAL A 182 7.91 6.41 4.18
C VAL A 182 9.08 5.48 4.50
N VAL A 183 9.49 4.61 3.55
CA VAL A 183 10.65 3.72 3.74
C VAL A 183 11.96 4.52 3.78
N LYS A 184 12.13 5.50 2.88
CA LYS A 184 13.29 6.39 2.83
C LYS A 184 13.44 7.21 4.12
N ASP A 185 12.35 7.81 4.59
CA ASP A 185 12.28 8.55 5.85
C ASP A 185 12.69 7.66 7.03
N ARG A 186 12.10 6.46 7.14
CA ARG A 186 12.43 5.51 8.21
C ARG A 186 13.90 5.08 8.19
N ILE A 187 14.47 4.84 7.01
CA ILE A 187 15.90 4.51 6.87
C ILE A 187 16.76 5.70 7.32
N GLY A 188 16.47 6.91 6.83
CA GLY A 188 17.19 8.13 7.18
C GLY A 188 17.19 8.39 8.69
N TYR A 189 16.02 8.31 9.32
CA TYR A 189 15.88 8.49 10.77
C TYR A 189 16.71 7.47 11.56
N CYS A 190 16.63 6.18 11.19
CA CYS A 190 17.41 5.13 11.85
C CYS A 190 18.93 5.31 11.66
N LEU A 191 19.38 5.82 10.51
CA LEU A 191 20.80 6.12 10.29
C LEU A 191 21.27 7.31 11.14
N SER A 192 20.49 8.41 11.19
CA SER A 192 20.76 9.56 12.06
C SER A 192 20.77 9.17 13.55
N HIS A 193 19.89 8.25 13.97
CA HIS A 193 19.90 7.73 15.34
C HIS A 193 21.23 7.01 15.65
N VAL A 194 21.68 6.10 14.78
CA VAL A 194 22.93 5.37 14.99
C VAL A 194 24.17 6.27 14.86
N ALA A 195 24.08 7.39 14.14
CA ALA A 195 25.10 8.44 14.13
C ALA A 195 25.11 9.31 15.42
N GLY A 196 24.11 9.16 16.31
CA GLY A 196 23.98 9.96 17.53
C GLY A 196 23.37 11.34 17.33
N GLU A 197 22.71 11.58 16.20
CA GLU A 197 22.11 12.88 15.86
C GLU A 197 20.68 13.05 16.41
N VAL A 198 19.96 11.93 16.62
CA VAL A 198 18.57 11.91 17.11
C VAL A 198 18.32 10.73 18.08
N GLU A 199 17.30 10.86 18.91
CA GLU A 199 16.82 9.80 19.81
C GLU A 199 16.26 8.58 19.07
N GLU A 200 16.07 7.44 19.76
CA GLU A 200 15.54 6.22 19.14
C GLU A 200 14.08 6.42 18.70
N CYS A 201 13.74 6.05 17.45
CA CYS A 201 12.38 6.29 16.94
C CYS A 201 11.32 5.49 17.72
N ALA A 202 10.07 5.97 17.74
CA ALA A 202 8.97 5.38 18.51
C ALA A 202 8.65 3.88 18.22
N VAL A 203 9.12 3.32 17.10
CA VAL A 203 8.99 1.89 16.76
C VAL A 203 10.17 1.06 17.27
N CYS A 204 11.32 1.69 17.47
CA CYS A 204 12.55 1.03 17.91
C CYS A 204 12.78 1.19 19.42
N VAL A 205 12.25 2.24 20.05
CA VAL A 205 12.47 2.58 21.46
C VAL A 205 12.32 1.36 22.39
N GLY A 206 13.38 1.06 23.14
CA GLY A 206 13.41 -0.06 24.09
C GLY A 206 13.49 -1.46 23.47
N THR A 207 13.53 -1.58 22.14
CA THR A 207 13.75 -2.87 21.45
C THR A 207 15.24 -3.23 21.33
N GLY A 208 16.14 -2.24 21.41
CA GLY A 208 17.58 -2.41 21.19
C GLY A 208 17.94 -2.87 19.77
N ARG A 209 17.03 -2.67 18.80
CA ARG A 209 17.18 -3.12 17.40
C ARG A 209 17.74 -2.03 16.48
N CYS A 210 17.61 -0.75 16.79
CA CYS A 210 18.13 0.34 15.95
C CYS A 210 19.63 0.55 16.20
N LYS A 211 20.44 -0.42 15.76
CA LYS A 211 21.90 -0.35 15.89
C LYS A 211 22.60 -1.00 14.71
N LEU A 212 23.72 -0.41 14.30
CA LEU A 212 24.63 -1.07 13.37
C LEU A 212 25.18 -2.33 14.04
N LYS A 213 25.17 -3.44 13.29
CA LYS A 213 25.84 -4.68 13.65
C LYS A 213 27.11 -4.78 12.82
N VAL A 214 28.26 -4.57 13.44
CA VAL A 214 29.53 -4.97 12.84
C VAL A 214 29.60 -6.50 12.96
N GLN A 215 29.88 -7.18 11.85
CA GLN A 215 30.36 -8.56 11.94
C GLN A 215 31.87 -8.47 12.14
N ASP A 216 32.34 -8.89 13.31
CA ASP A 216 33.77 -9.05 13.53
C ASP A 216 34.26 -10.16 12.59
N SER A 217 35.14 -9.79 11.66
CA SER A 217 35.77 -10.73 10.74
C SER A 217 36.94 -11.42 11.44
N GLU A 218 36.64 -12.17 12.50
CA GLU A 218 37.60 -13.11 13.10
C GLU A 218 37.36 -14.53 12.57
N ASN A 219 38.49 -15.20 12.37
CA ASN A 219 38.71 -16.39 11.55
C ASN A 219 38.84 -17.65 12.43
#